data_AF-A0A7W7T4K8-F1
#
_entry.id   AF-A0A7W7T4K8-F1
#
_cell.length_a   1.000
_cell.length_b   1.000
_cell.length_c   1.000
_cell.angle_alpha   90.00
_cell.angle_beta   90.00
_cell.angle_gamma   90.00
#
_symmetry.space_group_name_H-M   'P 1'
#
loop_
_entity.id
_entity.type
_entity.pdbx_description
1 polymer ?
#
loop_
_entity_poly.entity_id
_entity_poly.type
_entity_poly.pdbx_seq_one_letter_code
_entity_poly.pdbx_strand_id
1 'polypeptide(L)'
;MEELRREPPPTFERNTGRKTHGRWIAPGGSAQPAVSGHDEWTPKVNEILADQGCPRLPVATSADVELKLAARMRVQRADDPAMRHVSLVLNRAPCEGTLGCDKLLPVVLPEGYTLSVYGPNGYYEKFSGGKSPWRR
;
A
#
# COMPACT_ATOMS: atom_id res chain seq x y z
N MET A 1 0.96 -15.89 11.79
CA MET A 1 1.80 -14.72 11.42
C MET A 1 3.27 -15.06 11.23
N GLU A 2 3.80 -16.15 11.82
CA GLU A 2 5.20 -16.56 11.69
C GLU A 2 5.58 -17.08 10.28
N GLU A 3 4.63 -17.71 9.58
CA GLU A 3 4.91 -18.47 8.35
C GLU A 3 5.29 -17.60 7.14
N LEU A 4 4.92 -16.31 7.13
CA LEU A 4 5.33 -15.38 6.05
C LEU A 4 6.72 -14.77 6.22
N ARG A 5 7.32 -14.90 7.42
CA ARG A 5 8.67 -14.38 7.70
C ARG A 5 9.76 -15.29 7.18
N ARG A 6 9.45 -16.56 6.87
CA ARG A 6 10.46 -17.58 6.58
C ARG A 6 11.17 -17.34 5.24
N GLU A 7 10.49 -16.77 4.24
CA GLU A 7 11.08 -16.54 2.93
C GLU A 7 10.56 -15.23 2.32
N PRO A 8 11.19 -14.07 2.63
CA PRO A 8 10.92 -12.84 1.89
C PRO A 8 11.24 -13.06 0.40
N PRO A 9 10.45 -12.48 -0.52
CA PRO A 9 10.84 -12.48 -1.93
C PRO A 9 12.22 -11.82 -2.07
N PRO A 10 13.05 -12.25 -3.04
CA PRO A 10 14.42 -11.77 -3.18
C PRO A 10 14.48 -10.24 -3.18
N THR A 11 15.35 -9.68 -2.34
CA THR A 11 15.63 -8.23 -2.28
C THR A 11 16.36 -7.80 -3.54
N PHE A 12 15.97 -6.65 -4.12
CA PHE A 12 16.65 -6.07 -5.28
C PHE A 12 17.12 -4.65 -4.98
N GLU A 13 18.30 -4.31 -5.51
CA GLU A 13 18.83 -2.95 -5.47
C GLU A 13 17.95 -1.98 -6.27
N ARG A 14 17.89 -0.72 -5.80
CA ARG A 14 17.19 0.37 -6.49
C ARG A 14 17.73 0.50 -7.92
N ASN A 15 16.86 0.92 -8.85
CA ASN A 15 17.23 1.32 -10.22
C ASN A 15 17.63 0.19 -11.20
N THR A 16 17.33 -1.07 -10.88
CA THR A 16 17.53 -2.21 -11.81
C THR A 16 16.37 -2.43 -12.78
N GLY A 17 15.30 -1.61 -12.73
CA GLY A 17 14.07 -1.82 -13.50
C GLY A 17 13.20 -3.00 -13.03
N ARG A 18 13.60 -3.69 -11.95
CA ARG A 18 12.87 -4.83 -11.39
C ARG A 18 11.76 -4.38 -10.44
N LYS A 19 10.55 -4.89 -10.66
CA LYS A 19 9.33 -4.56 -9.91
C LYS A 19 9.48 -4.96 -8.43
N THR A 20 8.95 -4.14 -7.52
CA THR A 20 8.75 -4.51 -6.11
C THR A 20 7.74 -5.64 -6.07
N HIS A 21 8.05 -6.72 -5.36
CA HIS A 21 7.14 -7.84 -5.17
C HIS A 21 6.75 -7.91 -3.70
N GLY A 22 5.46 -8.07 -3.45
CA GLY A 22 4.89 -8.18 -2.13
C GLY A 22 3.89 -9.31 -2.03
N ARG A 23 3.52 -9.64 -0.80
CA ARG A 23 2.41 -10.52 -0.47
C ARG A 23 1.59 -9.85 0.63
N TRP A 24 0.27 -9.86 0.51
CA TRP A 24 -0.61 -9.32 1.53
C TRP A 24 -1.61 -10.36 2.03
N ILE A 25 -2.08 -10.16 3.25
CA ILE A 25 -2.97 -11.07 3.96
C ILE A 25 -4.02 -10.26 4.71
N ALA A 26 -5.29 -10.60 4.48
CA ALA A 26 -6.38 -10.21 5.36
C ALA A 26 -6.50 -11.19 6.55
N PRO A 27 -7.07 -10.80 7.70
CA PRO A 27 -7.23 -11.66 8.86
C PRO A 27 -8.02 -12.92 8.50
N GLY A 28 -7.44 -14.09 8.75
CA GLY A 28 -8.03 -15.40 8.40
C GLY A 28 -7.95 -15.78 6.91
N GLY A 29 -7.38 -14.93 6.06
CA GLY A 29 -7.23 -15.15 4.62
C GLY A 29 -5.92 -15.81 4.22
N SER A 30 -5.87 -16.28 2.97
CA SER A 30 -4.65 -16.78 2.34
C SER A 30 -3.80 -15.63 1.78
N ALA A 31 -2.48 -15.78 1.80
CA ALA A 31 -1.56 -14.79 1.23
C ALA A 31 -1.80 -14.59 -0.26
N GLN A 32 -1.99 -13.34 -0.66
CA GLN A 32 -2.22 -12.92 -2.04
C GLN A 32 -0.99 -12.18 -2.57
N PRO A 33 -0.56 -12.41 -3.83
CA PRO A 33 0.55 -11.69 -4.42
C PRO A 33 0.18 -10.22 -4.68
N ALA A 34 1.18 -9.35 -4.64
CA ALA A 34 1.11 -7.99 -5.14
C ALA A 34 2.43 -7.60 -5.82
N VAL A 35 2.36 -6.86 -6.91
CA VAL A 35 3.54 -6.48 -7.70
C VAL A 35 3.43 -5.01 -8.05
N SER A 36 4.52 -4.25 -7.97
CA SER A 36 4.53 -2.84 -8.37
C SER A 36 4.46 -2.70 -9.90
N GLY A 37 4.02 -1.54 -10.36
CA GLY A 37 3.80 -1.23 -11.77
C GLY A 37 2.35 -0.85 -12.05
N HIS A 38 2.10 -0.40 -13.28
CA HIS A 38 0.78 0.04 -13.71
C HIS A 38 -0.18 -1.14 -13.86
N ASP A 39 -1.33 -1.06 -13.20
CA ASP A 39 -2.45 -1.98 -13.35
C ASP A 39 -3.78 -1.22 -13.11
N GLU A 40 -4.89 -1.95 -12.99
CA GLU A 40 -6.23 -1.40 -12.75
C GLU A 40 -6.36 -0.54 -11.48
N TRP A 41 -5.49 -0.71 -10.48
CA TRP A 41 -5.51 0.05 -9.23
C TRP A 41 -4.75 1.36 -9.31
N THR A 42 -3.79 1.49 -10.23
CA THR A 42 -3.03 2.72 -10.43
C THR A 42 -3.90 3.95 -10.74
N PRO A 43 -4.87 3.90 -11.69
CA PRO A 43 -5.78 5.02 -11.90
C PRO A 43 -6.66 5.26 -10.67
N LYS A 44 -7.09 4.21 -9.94
CA LYS A 44 -7.90 4.35 -8.72
C LYS A 44 -7.20 5.09 -7.60
N VAL A 45 -5.88 4.90 -7.43
CA VAL A 45 -5.10 5.71 -6.47
C VAL A 45 -5.21 7.20 -6.80
N ASN A 46 -5.03 7.57 -8.07
CA ASN A 46 -5.09 8.98 -8.47
C ASN A 46 -6.51 9.56 -8.40
N GLU A 47 -7.55 8.78 -8.72
CA GLU A 47 -8.96 9.17 -8.52
C GLU A 47 -9.23 9.48 -7.03
N ILE A 48 -8.84 8.58 -6.13
CA ILE A 48 -9.03 8.77 -4.67
C ILE A 48 -8.28 10.02 -4.19
N LEU A 49 -7.05 10.23 -4.65
CA LEU A 49 -6.28 11.42 -4.27
C LEU A 49 -6.89 12.71 -4.85
N ALA A 50 -7.45 12.68 -6.05
CA ALA A 50 -8.19 13.80 -6.64
C ALA A 50 -9.42 14.15 -5.80
N ASP A 51 -10.22 13.16 -5.40
CA ASP A 51 -11.39 13.34 -4.54
C ASP A 51 -11.02 13.92 -3.17
N GLN A 52 -9.80 13.64 -2.68
CA GLN A 52 -9.27 14.20 -1.44
C GLN A 52 -8.64 15.59 -1.62
N GLY A 53 -8.62 16.16 -2.84
CA GLY A 53 -8.08 17.49 -3.12
C GLY A 53 -6.57 17.54 -3.28
N CYS A 54 -5.91 16.43 -3.66
CA CYS A 54 -4.47 16.42 -3.86
C CYS A 54 -4.06 17.36 -5.02
N PRO A 55 -3.17 18.34 -4.78
CA PRO A 55 -2.85 19.38 -5.77
C PRO A 55 -1.91 18.91 -6.89
N ARG A 56 -1.30 17.72 -6.78
CA ARG A 56 -0.35 17.19 -7.77
C ARG A 56 -0.69 15.76 -8.14
N LEU A 57 -1.17 15.59 -9.36
CA LEU A 57 -1.55 14.31 -9.96
C LEU A 57 -1.03 14.25 -11.41
N PRO A 58 -0.72 13.05 -11.94
CA PRO A 58 -0.66 11.79 -11.22
C PRO A 58 0.58 11.72 -10.30
N VAL A 59 0.47 11.01 -9.17
CA VAL A 59 1.63 10.78 -8.31
C VAL A 59 2.46 9.60 -8.84
N ALA A 60 3.78 9.75 -8.89
CA ALA A 60 4.68 8.69 -9.38
C ALA A 60 4.56 7.39 -8.56
N THR A 61 4.23 7.50 -7.28
CA THR A 61 4.03 6.39 -6.34
C THR A 61 2.70 5.65 -6.54
N SER A 62 1.81 6.11 -7.43
CA SER A 62 0.50 5.46 -7.65
C SER A 62 0.59 4.03 -8.19
N ALA A 63 1.75 3.65 -8.74
CA ALA A 63 2.05 2.29 -9.18
C ALA A 63 2.70 1.42 -8.08
N ASP A 64 2.98 1.97 -6.90
CA ASP A 64 3.57 1.24 -5.78
C ASP A 64 2.56 0.27 -5.16
N VAL A 65 3.06 -0.84 -4.61
CA VAL A 65 2.22 -1.93 -4.08
C VAL A 65 1.33 -1.43 -2.95
N GLU A 66 1.91 -0.59 -2.09
CA GLU A 66 1.30 -0.04 -0.89
C GLU A 66 0.04 0.78 -1.22
N LEU A 67 0.15 1.74 -2.15
CA LEU A 67 -0.97 2.60 -2.51
C LEU A 67 -2.05 1.85 -3.30
N LYS A 68 -1.66 0.91 -4.17
CA LYS A 68 -2.62 0.06 -4.87
C LYS A 68 -3.42 -0.83 -3.91
N LEU A 69 -2.76 -1.41 -2.91
CA LEU A 69 -3.43 -2.19 -1.89
C LEU A 69 -4.38 -1.33 -1.04
N ALA A 70 -3.96 -0.11 -0.67
CA ALA A 70 -4.83 0.82 0.04
C ALA A 70 -6.06 1.21 -0.80
N ALA A 71 -5.90 1.45 -2.11
CA ALA A 71 -7.01 1.73 -3.01
C ALA A 71 -7.96 0.53 -3.12
N ARG A 72 -7.42 -0.68 -3.23
CA ARG A 72 -8.21 -1.92 -3.20
C ARG A 72 -9.02 -2.07 -1.91
N MET A 73 -8.39 -1.89 -0.75
CA MET A 73 -9.06 -1.91 0.55
C MET A 73 -10.19 -0.87 0.63
N ARG A 74 -10.01 0.31 0.03
CA ARG A 74 -11.06 1.35 -0.04
C ARG A 74 -12.23 0.95 -0.91
N VAL A 75 -11.96 0.43 -2.11
CA VAL A 75 -12.99 0.07 -3.10
C VAL A 75 -13.78 -1.16 -2.65
N GLN A 76 -13.10 -2.18 -2.13
CA GLN A 76 -13.72 -3.46 -1.74
C GLN A 76 -14.27 -3.46 -0.30
N ARG A 77 -14.29 -2.31 0.36
CA ARG A 77 -14.65 -2.19 1.78
C ARG A 77 -16.05 -2.72 2.13
N ALA A 78 -16.98 -2.65 1.18
CA ALA A 78 -18.36 -3.10 1.36
C ALA A 78 -18.50 -4.62 1.22
N ASP A 79 -17.64 -5.23 0.40
CA ASP A 79 -17.72 -6.65 0.06
C ASP A 79 -16.88 -7.52 0.99
N ASP A 80 -15.78 -6.99 1.53
CA ASP A 80 -14.85 -7.74 2.37
C ASP A 80 -14.43 -6.95 3.63
N PRO A 81 -15.18 -7.10 4.75
CA PRO A 81 -14.81 -6.47 6.01
C PRO A 81 -13.51 -7.03 6.61
N ALA A 82 -13.02 -8.20 6.17
CA ALA A 82 -11.74 -8.72 6.61
C ALA A 82 -10.59 -7.83 6.10
N MET A 83 -10.76 -7.11 4.97
CA MET A 83 -9.77 -6.15 4.48
C MET A 83 -9.59 -4.91 5.38
N ARG A 84 -10.32 -4.81 6.50
CA ARG A 84 -10.13 -3.74 7.49
C ARG A 84 -8.72 -3.73 8.09
N HIS A 85 -8.09 -4.88 8.27
CA HIS A 85 -6.76 -5.00 8.87
C HIS A 85 -5.86 -5.89 8.03
N VAL A 86 -5.11 -5.29 7.09
CA VAL A 86 -4.27 -6.04 6.17
C VAL A 86 -2.81 -5.96 6.59
N SER A 87 -2.10 -7.08 6.48
CA SER A 87 -0.64 -7.13 6.58
C SER A 87 -0.05 -7.26 5.19
N LEU A 88 0.94 -6.44 4.86
CA LEU A 88 1.68 -6.44 3.60
C LEU A 88 3.15 -6.68 3.89
N VAL A 89 3.73 -7.68 3.23
CA VAL A 89 5.16 -7.98 3.28
C VAL A 89 5.78 -7.59 1.94
N LEU A 90 6.82 -6.77 1.96
CA LEU A 90 7.54 -6.28 0.80
C LEU A 90 9.01 -6.66 0.87
N ASN A 91 9.62 -6.87 -0.30
CA ASN A 91 11.07 -6.96 -0.41
C ASN A 91 11.77 -5.59 -0.43
N ARG A 92 11.02 -4.49 -0.34
CA ARG A 92 11.52 -3.12 -0.35
C ARG A 92 10.74 -2.28 0.65
N ALA A 93 11.43 -1.41 1.39
CA ALA A 93 10.77 -0.47 2.29
C ALA A 93 10.00 0.60 1.49
N PRO A 94 8.86 1.09 2.01
CA PRO A 94 8.11 2.19 1.41
C PRO A 94 8.98 3.41 1.13
N CYS A 95 8.75 4.07 -0.01
CA CYS A 95 9.47 5.29 -0.35
C CYS A 95 9.04 6.44 0.56
N GLU A 96 10.01 7.11 1.18
CA GLU A 96 9.80 8.32 1.98
C GLU A 96 9.68 9.57 1.09
N GLY A 97 8.83 10.52 1.49
CA GLY A 97 8.79 11.87 0.92
C GLY A 97 7.40 12.49 0.89
N THR A 98 7.29 13.75 0.42
CA THR A 98 6.02 14.50 0.41
C THR A 98 4.91 13.84 -0.42
N LEU A 99 5.29 13.07 -1.46
CA LEU A 99 4.41 12.22 -2.24
C LEU A 99 4.79 10.73 -2.11
N GLY A 100 5.52 10.41 -1.04
CA GLY A 100 5.90 9.06 -0.66
C GLY A 100 4.71 8.26 -0.15
N CYS A 101 4.88 6.94 -0.15
CA CYS A 101 3.85 6.04 0.36
C CYS A 101 3.55 6.32 1.83
N ASP A 102 4.52 6.79 2.62
CA ASP A 102 4.35 7.10 4.04
C ASP A 102 3.30 8.19 4.31
N LYS A 103 3.23 9.19 3.42
CA LYS A 103 2.26 10.29 3.52
C LYS A 103 0.93 9.99 2.86
N LEU A 104 0.95 9.28 1.73
CA LEU A 104 -0.25 9.03 0.94
C LEU A 104 -1.07 7.84 1.44
N LEU A 105 -0.44 6.84 2.07
CA LEU A 105 -1.14 5.66 2.61
C LEU A 105 -2.29 6.04 3.58
N PRO A 106 -2.08 6.89 4.59
CA PRO A 106 -3.16 7.32 5.48
C PRO A 106 -4.31 8.08 4.78
N VAL A 107 -4.07 8.63 3.59
CA VAL A 107 -5.06 9.39 2.80
C VAL A 107 -5.89 8.46 1.92
N VAL A 108 -5.22 7.51 1.27
CA VAL A 108 -5.87 6.54 0.37
C VAL A 108 -6.66 5.50 1.18
N LEU A 109 -6.13 5.08 2.33
CA LEU A 109 -6.84 4.17 3.23
C LEU A 109 -8.13 4.81 3.76
N PRO A 110 -9.26 4.09 3.76
CA PRO A 110 -10.49 4.57 4.36
C PRO A 110 -10.36 4.64 5.90
N GLU A 111 -11.15 5.52 6.51
CA GLU A 111 -11.19 5.64 7.97
C GLU A 111 -11.51 4.30 8.64
N GLY A 112 -10.82 3.99 9.74
CA GLY A 112 -11.01 2.74 10.47
C GLY A 112 -10.32 1.52 9.86
N TYR A 113 -9.60 1.67 8.75
CA TYR A 113 -8.78 0.61 8.14
C TYR A 113 -7.31 0.78 8.52
N THR A 114 -6.59 -0.33 8.52
CA THR A 114 -5.17 -0.37 8.84
C THR A 114 -4.41 -1.25 7.86
N LEU A 115 -3.28 -0.73 7.37
CA LEU A 115 -2.27 -1.49 6.65
C LEU A 115 -0.99 -1.60 7.49
N SER A 116 -0.58 -2.83 7.81
CA SER A 116 0.69 -3.11 8.49
C SER A 116 1.72 -3.54 7.45
N VAL A 117 2.77 -2.75 7.26
CA VAL A 117 3.80 -3.01 6.26
C VAL A 117 5.04 -3.58 6.93
N TYR A 118 5.51 -4.71 6.42
CA TYR A 118 6.75 -5.36 6.80
C TYR A 118 7.71 -5.31 5.62
N GLY A 119 8.91 -4.82 5.85
CA GLY A 119 9.94 -4.66 4.83
C GLY A 119 11.27 -5.33 5.21
N PRO A 120 12.31 -5.21 4.36
CA PRO A 120 13.64 -5.71 4.66
C PRO A 120 14.26 -5.02 5.89
N ASN A 121 15.29 -5.63 6.47
CA ASN A 121 16.04 -5.10 7.62
C ASN A 121 15.19 -4.83 8.87
N GLY A 122 14.10 -5.57 9.05
CA GLY A 122 13.21 -5.40 10.21
C GLY A 122 12.30 -4.19 10.12
N TYR A 123 12.16 -3.57 8.94
CA TYR A 123 11.21 -2.47 8.76
C TYR A 123 9.79 -2.94 9.08
N TYR A 124 9.14 -2.19 9.96
CA TYR A 124 7.74 -2.37 10.30
C TYR A 124 7.11 -1.01 10.53
N GLU A 125 6.01 -0.75 9.83
CA GLU A 125 5.21 0.44 10.06
C GLU A 125 3.72 0.13 9.88
N LYS A 126 2.90 0.78 10.71
CA LYS A 126 1.45 0.60 10.71
C LYS A 126 0.79 1.92 10.28
N PHE A 127 0.05 1.86 9.18
CA PHE A 127 -0.68 3.00 8.63
C PHE A 127 -2.17 2.88 8.93
N SER A 128 -2.76 3.95 9.46
CA SER A 128 -4.20 4.07 9.68
C SER A 128 -4.81 5.05 8.70
N GLY A 129 -5.95 4.69 8.11
CA GLY A 129 -6.67 5.52 7.14
C GLY A 129 -7.50 6.65 7.76
N GLY A 130 -7.96 7.55 6.90
CA GLY A 130 -8.80 8.69 7.28
C GLY A 130 -8.07 10.04 7.42
N LYS A 131 -6.79 10.14 7.01
CA LYS A 131 -6.13 11.45 6.98
C LYS A 131 -6.59 12.27 5.77
N SER A 132 -6.92 13.53 6.02
CA SER A 132 -7.08 14.53 4.97
C SER A 132 -6.05 15.65 5.20
N PRO A 133 -4.85 15.54 4.61
CA PRO A 133 -3.76 16.51 4.84
C PRO A 133 -3.98 17.82 4.08
N TRP A 134 -4.79 17.77 3.02
CA TRP A 134 -5.19 18.92 2.22
C TRP A 134 -6.38 19.60 2.92
N ARG A 135 -6.11 20.22 4.07
CA ARG A 135 -7.09 21.12 4.70
C ARG A 135 -7.47 22.19 3.66
N ARG A 136 -8.76 22.31 3.41
CA ARG A 136 -9.38 23.34 2.59
C ARG A 136 -9.39 24.68 3.32
#